data_AF-A0ABD3TWJ2-F1
#
_entry.id   AF-A0ABD3TWJ2-F1
#
_cell.length_a   1.000
_cell.length_b   1.000
_cell.length_c   1.000
_cell.angle_alpha   90.00
_cell.angle_beta   90.00
_cell.angle_gamma   90.00
#
_symmetry.space_group_name_H-M   'P 1'
#
loop_
_entity.id
_entity.type
_entity.pdbx_description
1 polymer ?
#
loop_
_entity_poly.entity_id
_entity_poly.type
_entity_poly.pdbx_seq_one_letter_code
_entity_poly.pdbx_strand_id
1 'polypeptide(L)'
;MYPHQRVVQPTMPPPIFHPPLHGENYSAPILYIKQTPVGIEQQDQKIETDWNSTLFDCHSDFNVCCKTTICPWITSSEIAEIVYEGKTSKREAMIIIGFCSCCMWMYTCYNRTTIRSKFNIKGSPSLDCVTHAFCLPCALCQEYRELDHRGFDPSLGWFENLERQRNAVAIYTVTPPQHETMTR
;
A
#
# COMPACT_ATOMS: atom_id res chain seq x y z
N MET A 1 10.72 3.17 -30.37
CA MET A 1 9.46 3.88 -30.07
C MET A 1 8.44 2.80 -29.74
N TYR A 2 8.47 2.30 -28.50
CA TYR A 2 7.57 1.23 -28.07
C TYR A 2 6.19 1.84 -27.79
N PRO A 3 5.08 1.17 -28.19
CA PRO A 3 3.76 1.75 -28.06
C PRO A 3 3.43 1.93 -26.58
N HIS A 4 3.09 3.16 -26.19
CA HIS A 4 2.38 3.43 -24.96
C HIS A 4 1.13 2.54 -24.95
N GLN A 5 1.14 1.50 -24.12
CA GLN A 5 -0.08 0.82 -23.72
C GLN A 5 -0.93 1.90 -23.05
N ARG A 6 -1.97 2.36 -23.76
CA ARG A 6 -3.05 3.11 -23.12
C ARG A 6 -3.54 2.21 -22.00
N VAL A 7 -3.37 2.65 -20.76
CA VAL A 7 -4.03 2.05 -19.60
C VAL A 7 -5.51 2.21 -19.89
N VAL A 8 -6.12 1.16 -20.43
CA VAL A 8 -7.56 1.03 -20.48
C VAL A 8 -7.96 0.88 -19.03
N GLN A 9 -8.49 1.94 -18.42
CA GLN A 9 -9.30 1.78 -17.21
C GLN A 9 -10.30 0.65 -17.52
N PRO A 10 -10.36 -0.43 -16.73
CA PRO A 10 -11.37 -1.45 -16.95
C PRO A 10 -12.73 -0.77 -16.79
N THR A 11 -13.40 -0.54 -17.92
CA THR A 11 -14.80 -0.13 -17.96
C THR A 11 -15.58 -1.22 -17.24
N MET A 12 -16.16 -0.87 -16.10
CA MET A 12 -16.96 -1.78 -15.30
C MET A 12 -18.12 -2.34 -16.15
N PRO A 13 -18.46 -3.63 -16.02
CA PRO A 13 -19.73 -4.12 -16.51
C PRO A 13 -20.86 -3.31 -15.84
N PRO A 14 -21.95 -3.00 -16.56
CA PRO A 14 -23.07 -2.25 -16.01
C PRO A 14 -23.65 -2.97 -14.79
N PRO A 15 -24.21 -2.23 -13.81
CA PRO A 15 -24.88 -2.82 -12.66
C PRO A 15 -25.95 -3.81 -13.13
N ILE A 16 -25.89 -5.04 -12.62
CA ILE A 16 -26.86 -6.08 -12.92
C ILE A 16 -28.16 -5.72 -12.20
N PHE A 17 -29.08 -5.07 -12.91
CA PHE A 17 -30.47 -4.90 -12.50
C PHE A 17 -31.17 -6.26 -12.60
N HIS A 18 -31.43 -6.88 -11.46
CA HIS A 18 -32.39 -7.97 -11.39
C HIS A 18 -33.80 -7.36 -11.36
N PRO A 19 -34.68 -7.68 -12.32
CA PRO A 19 -36.07 -7.23 -12.26
C PRO A 19 -36.75 -7.85 -11.03
N PRO A 20 -37.66 -7.12 -10.37
CA PRO A 20 -38.37 -7.64 -9.21
C PRO A 20 -39.18 -8.87 -9.61
N LEU A 21 -38.99 -9.98 -8.90
CA LEU A 21 -39.88 -11.14 -8.99
C LEU A 21 -41.27 -10.69 -8.53
N HIS A 22 -42.23 -10.93 -9.40
CA HIS A 22 -43.60 -10.46 -9.27
C HIS A 22 -44.23 -10.98 -7.96
N GLY A 23 -44.61 -10.06 -7.07
CA GLY A 23 -45.46 -10.36 -5.91
C GLY A 23 -44.91 -9.83 -4.59
N GLU A 24 -45.69 -8.95 -3.98
CA GLU A 24 -45.56 -8.38 -2.62
C GLU A 24 -44.71 -7.12 -2.47
N ASN A 25 -45.32 -6.11 -1.83
CA ASN A 25 -44.82 -4.76 -1.55
C ASN A 25 -43.65 -4.78 -0.54
N TYR A 26 -42.53 -5.39 -0.91
CA TYR A 26 -41.28 -5.23 -0.20
C TYR A 26 -40.41 -4.26 -0.99
N SER A 27 -40.30 -3.03 -0.49
CA SER A 27 -39.22 -2.12 -0.90
C SER A 27 -37.91 -2.82 -0.57
N ALA A 28 -37.27 -3.44 -1.57
CA ALA A 28 -35.97 -4.07 -1.40
C ALA A 28 -34.99 -3.02 -0.84
N PRO A 29 -34.19 -3.35 0.20
CA PRO A 29 -33.23 -2.41 0.73
C PRO A 29 -32.25 -2.05 -0.40
N ILE A 30 -32.18 -0.76 -0.73
CA ILE A 30 -31.17 -0.24 -1.66
C ILE A 30 -29.81 -0.47 -0.99
N LEU A 31 -29.07 -1.47 -1.49
CA LEU A 31 -27.69 -1.73 -1.12
C LEU A 31 -26.83 -0.56 -1.62
N TYR A 32 -26.41 0.33 -0.72
CA TYR A 32 -25.38 1.31 -1.02
C TYR A 32 -24.02 0.68 -0.69
N ILE A 33 -23.28 0.31 -1.73
CA ILE A 33 -21.88 -0.08 -1.58
C ILE A 33 -21.07 1.23 -1.49
N LYS A 34 -20.71 1.66 -0.28
CA LYS A 34 -19.72 2.74 -0.11
C LYS A 34 -18.34 2.16 -0.41
N GLN A 35 -17.85 2.35 -1.63
CA GLN A 35 -16.49 1.98 -2.00
C GLN A 35 -15.51 2.87 -1.20
N THR A 36 -14.77 2.29 -0.26
CA THR A 36 -13.57 2.94 0.30
C THR A 36 -12.47 2.92 -0.75
N PRO A 37 -11.68 4.00 -0.90
CA PRO A 37 -10.47 3.99 -1.73
C PRO A 37 -9.60 2.77 -1.38
N VAL A 38 -9.25 1.97 -2.39
CA VAL A 38 -8.28 0.87 -2.25
C VAL A 38 -6.92 1.44 -2.63
N GLY A 39 -5.95 1.43 -1.71
CA GLY A 39 -4.62 1.99 -1.92
C GLY A 39 -4.15 2.89 -0.76
N ILE A 40 -3.14 3.71 -1.01
CA ILE A 40 -2.61 4.65 -0.01
C ILE A 40 -3.53 5.86 0.02
N GLU A 41 -4.43 5.92 1.01
CA GLU A 41 -5.18 7.14 1.30
C GLU A 41 -4.21 8.20 1.84
N GLN A 42 -4.13 9.35 1.18
CA GLN A 42 -3.45 10.52 1.74
C GLN A 42 -4.25 10.98 2.95
N GLN A 43 -3.71 10.78 4.15
CA GLN A 43 -4.32 11.23 5.38
C GLN A 43 -4.37 12.76 5.36
N ASP A 44 -5.57 13.33 5.19
CA ASP A 44 -5.81 14.79 5.13
C ASP A 44 -5.68 15.46 6.52
N GLN A 45 -4.93 14.85 7.44
CA GLN A 45 -4.71 15.36 8.78
C GLN A 45 -3.29 15.91 8.90
N LYS A 46 -3.24 17.22 9.16
CA LYS A 46 -2.08 18.05 9.50
C LYS A 46 -1.26 17.59 10.74
N ILE A 47 -1.52 16.39 11.26
CA ILE A 47 -0.85 15.82 12.43
C ILE A 47 0.23 14.87 11.91
N GLU A 48 1.49 15.29 12.04
CA GLU A 48 2.62 14.44 11.72
C GLU A 48 2.72 13.28 12.73
N THR A 49 2.93 12.07 12.22
CA THR A 49 3.05 10.84 13.01
C THR A 49 4.50 10.39 13.14
N ASP A 50 4.79 9.56 14.13
CA ASP A 50 6.10 8.90 14.25
C ASP A 50 6.08 7.54 13.52
N TRP A 51 7.26 6.97 13.21
CA TRP A 51 7.34 5.62 12.65
C TRP A 51 6.72 4.60 13.62
N ASN A 52 6.00 3.60 13.11
CA ASN A 52 5.37 2.58 13.96
C ASN A 52 6.37 1.60 14.58
N SER A 53 7.63 1.62 14.15
CA SER A 53 8.70 0.81 14.75
C SER A 53 10.00 1.63 14.87
N THR A 54 10.86 1.23 15.81
CA THR A 54 12.17 1.85 15.97
C THR A 54 13.15 1.35 14.89
N LEU A 55 14.23 2.10 14.67
CA LEU A 55 15.19 1.81 13.59
C LEU A 55 15.93 0.48 13.80
N PHE A 56 16.34 0.17 15.03
CA PHE A 56 17.12 -1.03 15.35
C PHE A 56 16.29 -2.25 15.72
N ASP A 57 14.97 -2.18 15.53
CA ASP A 57 14.07 -3.31 15.75
C ASP A 57 14.08 -4.30 14.58
N CYS A 58 15.18 -4.41 13.84
CA CYS A 58 15.29 -5.29 12.67
C CYS A 58 15.13 -6.77 13.04
N HIS A 59 15.41 -7.17 14.29
CA HIS A 59 15.33 -8.56 14.74
C HIS A 59 13.89 -9.05 14.98
N SER A 60 12.91 -8.14 15.04
CA SER A 60 11.49 -8.48 15.20
C SER A 60 10.96 -9.31 14.04
N ASP A 61 11.54 -9.14 12.84
CA ASP A 61 11.23 -9.93 11.64
C ASP A 61 12.50 -10.59 11.09
N PHE A 62 12.92 -11.68 11.73
CA PHE A 62 14.19 -12.36 11.40
C PHE A 62 14.32 -12.72 9.92
N ASN A 63 13.23 -13.18 9.27
CA ASN A 63 13.24 -13.51 7.84
C ASN A 63 13.47 -12.28 6.95
N VAL A 64 12.81 -11.16 7.25
CA VAL A 64 13.01 -9.90 6.52
C VAL A 64 14.41 -9.38 6.79
N CYS A 65 14.85 -9.37 8.05
CA CYS A 65 16.19 -8.96 8.44
C CYS A 65 17.27 -9.76 7.69
N CYS A 66 17.22 -11.09 7.71
CA CYS A 66 18.18 -11.92 7.01
C CYS A 66 18.15 -11.68 5.49
N LYS A 67 16.95 -11.60 4.89
CA LYS A 67 16.79 -11.29 3.46
C LYS A 67 17.42 -9.93 3.12
N THR A 68 17.16 -8.91 3.93
CA THR A 68 17.64 -7.54 3.72
C THR A 68 19.13 -7.41 3.94
N THR A 69 19.71 -8.13 4.91
CA THR A 69 21.16 -8.14 5.14
C THR A 69 21.92 -8.86 4.02
N ILE A 70 21.38 -9.96 3.49
CA ILE A 70 22.02 -10.71 2.40
C ILE A 70 21.82 -10.02 1.05
N CYS A 71 20.60 -9.51 0.79
CA CYS A 71 20.18 -8.94 -0.48
C CYS A 71 19.33 -7.68 -0.29
N PRO A 72 19.92 -6.53 0.11
CA PRO A 72 19.18 -5.30 0.38
C PRO A 72 18.45 -4.75 -0.86
N TRP A 73 18.97 -4.99 -2.06
CA TRP A 73 18.33 -4.57 -3.32
C TRP A 73 16.99 -5.27 -3.61
N ILE A 74 16.79 -6.50 -3.13
CA ILE A 74 15.50 -7.21 -3.28
C ILE A 74 14.46 -6.56 -2.37
N THR A 75 14.82 -6.34 -1.11
CA THR A 75 13.90 -5.72 -0.14
C THR A 75 13.56 -4.29 -0.57
N SER A 76 14.57 -3.53 -1.01
CA SER A 76 14.34 -2.17 -1.52
C SER A 76 13.48 -2.14 -2.78
N SER A 77 13.54 -3.13 -3.67
CA SER A 77 12.73 -3.14 -4.88
C SER A 77 11.27 -3.52 -4.60
N GLU A 78 11.03 -4.41 -3.64
CA GLU A 78 9.70 -4.71 -3.10
C GLU A 78 9.06 -3.46 -2.47
N ILE A 79 9.81 -2.76 -1.61
CA ILE A 79 9.38 -1.49 -1.03
C ILE A 79 9.06 -0.47 -2.12
N ALA A 80 9.95 -0.29 -3.09
CA ALA A 80 9.76 0.67 -4.18
C ALA A 80 8.48 0.40 -4.97
N GLU A 81 8.17 -0.86 -5.28
CA GLU A 81 6.95 -1.20 -6.03
C GLU A 81 5.66 -0.77 -5.30
N ILE A 82 5.61 -0.94 -3.98
CA ILE A 82 4.49 -0.44 -3.16
C ILE A 82 4.50 1.08 -3.08
N VAL A 83 5.66 1.67 -2.80
CA VAL A 83 5.83 3.12 -2.64
C VAL A 83 5.45 3.87 -3.92
N TYR A 84 5.72 3.32 -5.10
CA TYR A 84 5.34 3.93 -6.38
C TYR A 84 4.00 3.42 -6.92
N GLU A 85 3.22 2.71 -6.12
CA GLU A 85 1.88 2.25 -6.49
C GLU A 85 1.89 1.44 -7.80
N GLY A 86 2.91 0.59 -7.99
CA GLY A 86 3.09 -0.23 -9.19
C GLY A 86 3.54 0.52 -10.45
N LYS A 87 3.76 1.84 -10.40
CA LYS A 87 4.33 2.60 -11.54
C LYS A 87 5.75 2.19 -11.88
N THR A 88 6.46 1.65 -10.90
CA THR A 88 7.77 1.00 -11.08
C THR A 88 7.61 -0.41 -10.55
N SER A 89 7.74 -1.39 -11.44
CA SER A 89 7.67 -2.80 -11.04
C SER A 89 8.88 -3.19 -10.20
N LYS A 90 8.75 -4.24 -9.37
CA LYS A 90 9.86 -4.79 -8.59
C LYS A 90 11.07 -5.08 -9.47
N ARG A 91 10.87 -5.61 -10.68
CA ARG A 91 11.95 -5.89 -11.64
C ARG A 91 12.67 -4.63 -12.10
N GLU A 92 11.92 -3.58 -12.47
CA GLU A 92 12.50 -2.31 -12.89
C GLU A 92 13.29 -1.66 -11.76
N ALA A 93 12.72 -1.59 -10.55
CA ALA A 93 13.41 -1.10 -9.38
C ALA A 93 14.69 -1.90 -9.09
N MET A 94 14.65 -3.23 -9.21
CA MET A 94 15.83 -4.08 -9.03
C MET A 94 16.94 -3.77 -10.04
N ILE A 95 16.58 -3.53 -11.31
CA ILE A 95 17.54 -3.15 -12.36
C ILE A 95 18.13 -1.77 -12.07
N ILE A 96 17.31 -0.80 -11.71
CA ILE A 96 17.75 0.57 -11.38
C ILE A 96 18.74 0.54 -10.21
N ILE A 97 18.39 -0.17 -9.13
CA ILE A 97 19.23 -0.31 -7.94
C ILE A 97 20.51 -1.09 -8.25
N GLY A 98 20.40 -2.21 -8.98
CA GLY A 98 21.51 -3.09 -9.29
C GLY A 98 22.55 -2.48 -10.24
N PHE A 99 22.10 -1.67 -11.21
CA PHE A 99 22.99 -1.02 -12.18
C PHE A 99 23.68 0.22 -11.61
N CYS A 100 23.07 0.89 -10.63
CA CYS A 100 23.61 2.08 -9.94
C CYS A 100 23.99 1.73 -8.50
N SER A 101 24.82 0.71 -8.28
CA SER A 101 25.18 0.26 -6.91
C SER A 101 25.78 1.38 -6.05
N CYS A 102 26.55 2.30 -6.64
CA CYS A 102 27.09 3.49 -5.96
C CYS A 102 26.02 4.55 -5.64
N CYS A 103 24.86 4.50 -6.29
CA CYS A 103 23.73 5.41 -6.11
C CYS A 103 22.59 4.75 -5.32
N MET A 104 22.75 3.49 -4.91
CA MET A 104 21.70 2.73 -4.25
C MET A 104 21.23 3.41 -2.96
N TRP A 105 22.16 4.00 -2.21
CA TRP A 105 21.83 4.81 -1.05
C TRP A 105 20.91 5.98 -1.43
N MET A 106 21.18 6.75 -2.49
CA MET A 106 20.29 7.84 -2.94
C MET A 106 18.87 7.36 -3.27
N TYR A 107 18.76 6.22 -3.96
CA TYR A 107 17.46 5.65 -4.34
C TYR A 107 16.66 5.21 -3.10
N THR A 108 17.31 4.52 -2.17
CA THR A 108 16.70 4.05 -0.91
C THR A 108 16.32 5.22 0.01
N CYS A 109 17.14 6.27 0.07
CA CYS A 109 16.84 7.51 0.79
C CYS A 109 15.59 8.22 0.22
N TYR A 110 15.47 8.24 -1.11
CA TYR A 110 14.31 8.83 -1.77
C TYR A 110 13.04 8.00 -1.53
N ASN A 111 13.13 6.67 -1.49
CA ASN A 111 12.02 5.80 -1.10
C ASN A 111 11.57 6.13 0.34
N ARG A 112 12.51 6.24 1.29
CA ARG A 112 12.21 6.62 2.67
C ARG A 112 11.50 7.97 2.77
N THR A 113 12.03 8.97 2.07
CA THR A 113 11.42 10.30 2.01
C THR A 113 9.99 10.23 1.45
N THR A 114 9.78 9.40 0.43
CA THR A 114 8.47 9.21 -0.21
C THR A 114 7.49 8.52 0.73
N ILE A 115 7.89 7.47 1.45
CA ILE A 115 7.08 6.81 2.48
C ILE A 115 6.61 7.83 3.50
N ARG A 116 7.54 8.65 4.02
CA ARG A 116 7.24 9.66 5.03
C ARG A 116 6.27 10.72 4.53
N SER A 117 6.45 11.17 3.29
CA SER A 117 5.54 12.11 2.63
C SER A 117 4.13 11.52 2.47
N LYS A 118 4.04 10.26 2.03
CA LYS A 118 2.75 9.58 1.82
C LYS A 118 1.97 9.33 3.09
N PHE A 119 2.66 8.97 4.17
CA PHE A 119 2.05 8.61 5.45
C PHE A 119 2.16 9.71 6.52
N ASN A 120 2.56 10.92 6.12
CA ASN A 120 2.75 12.09 6.98
C ASN A 120 3.58 11.81 8.24
N ILE A 121 4.77 11.23 8.08
CA ILE A 121 5.68 10.85 9.19
C ILE A 121 6.70 11.99 9.45
N LYS A 122 7.05 12.29 10.70
CA LYS A 122 7.97 13.38 11.15
C LYS A 122 9.46 13.16 10.84
N GLY A 123 10.18 14.20 10.42
CA GLY A 123 11.62 14.12 10.05
C GLY A 123 11.97 14.82 8.72
N SER A 124 13.16 14.59 8.19
CA SER A 124 13.68 15.32 7.02
C SER A 124 14.43 14.42 6.02
N PRO A 125 14.48 14.78 4.73
CA PRO A 125 15.25 14.04 3.72
C PRO A 125 16.74 13.90 4.08
N SER A 126 17.32 14.90 4.76
CA SER A 126 18.72 14.85 5.21
C SER A 126 18.93 13.77 6.28
N LEU A 127 18.02 13.66 7.25
CA LEU A 127 18.07 12.63 8.28
C LEU A 127 17.80 11.24 7.70
N ASP A 128 16.94 11.16 6.69
CA ASP A 128 16.69 9.92 5.95
C ASP A 128 17.95 9.42 5.25
N CYS A 129 18.72 10.32 4.63
CA CYS A 129 20.02 9.99 4.04
C CYS A 129 21.04 9.49 5.05
N VAL A 130 21.15 10.16 6.20
CA VAL A 130 22.05 9.75 7.28
C VAL A 130 21.66 8.38 7.83
N THR A 131 20.36 8.09 7.93
CA THR A 131 19.84 6.81 8.44
C THR A 131 20.27 5.64 7.54
N HIS A 132 20.10 5.79 6.22
CA HIS A 132 20.55 4.80 5.23
C HIS A 132 22.07 4.66 5.15
N ALA A 133 22.81 5.77 5.31
CA ALA A 133 24.28 5.74 5.36
C ALA A 133 24.82 5.04 6.62
N PHE A 134 24.12 5.15 7.76
CA PHE A 134 24.52 4.53 9.02
C PHE A 134 24.17 3.04 9.09
N CYS A 135 22.92 2.67 8.81
CA CYS A 135 22.47 1.28 8.76
C CYS A 135 21.38 1.08 7.72
N LEU A 136 21.79 0.89 6.47
CA LEU A 136 20.90 0.51 5.37
C LEU A 136 19.95 -0.67 5.70
N PRO A 137 20.40 -1.83 6.21
CA PRO A 137 19.49 -2.94 6.44
C PRO A 137 18.45 -2.63 7.52
N CYS A 138 18.83 -1.91 8.57
CA CYS A 138 17.91 -1.46 9.61
C CYS A 138 16.83 -0.52 9.02
N ALA A 139 17.26 0.44 8.20
CA ALA A 139 16.38 1.39 7.54
C ALA A 139 15.36 0.70 6.63
N LEU A 140 15.83 -0.25 5.80
CA LEU A 140 14.98 -1.04 4.92
C LEU A 140 14.01 -1.95 5.69
N CYS A 141 14.43 -2.55 6.81
CA CYS A 141 13.54 -3.34 7.67
C CYS A 141 12.44 -2.46 8.27
N GLN A 142 12.80 -1.26 8.76
CA GLN A 142 11.83 -0.31 9.31
C GLN A 142 10.80 0.13 8.26
N GLU A 143 11.26 0.41 7.02
CA GLU A 143 10.38 0.79 5.91
C GLU A 143 9.44 -0.36 5.49
N TYR A 144 9.96 -1.59 5.41
CA TYR A 144 9.16 -2.77 5.12
C TYR A 144 8.04 -2.96 6.15
N ARG A 145 8.38 -2.89 7.45
CA ARG A 145 7.40 -3.00 8.53
C ARG A 145 6.41 -1.85 8.56
N GLU A 146 6.85 -0.63 8.24
CA GLU A 146 5.91 0.49 8.17
C GLU A 146 4.84 0.21 7.11
N LEU A 147 5.22 -0.32 5.94
CA LEU A 147 4.25 -0.72 4.92
C LEU A 147 3.33 -1.85 5.41
N ASP A 148 3.88 -2.85 6.12
CA ASP A 148 3.11 -3.94 6.71
C ASP A 148 2.06 -3.44 7.72
N HIS A 149 2.46 -2.56 8.63
CA HIS A 149 1.55 -1.91 9.59
C HIS A 149 0.47 -1.07 8.92
N ARG A 150 0.72 -0.55 7.71
CA ARG A 150 -0.25 0.19 6.89
C ARG A 150 -1.13 -0.74 6.04
N GLY A 151 -0.99 -2.06 6.18
CA GLY A 151 -1.81 -3.05 5.51
C GLY A 151 -1.31 -3.47 4.12
N PHE A 152 -0.02 -3.26 3.83
CA PHE A 152 0.64 -3.70 2.61
C PHE A 152 1.70 -4.74 2.92
N ASP A 153 1.68 -5.89 2.25
CA ASP A 153 2.79 -6.85 2.25
C ASP A 153 3.69 -6.57 1.03
N PRO A 154 4.87 -5.95 1.19
CA PRO A 154 5.71 -5.59 0.05
C PRO A 154 6.16 -6.77 -0.80
N SER A 155 6.16 -8.00 -0.27
CA SER A 155 6.58 -9.19 -1.03
C SER A 155 5.58 -9.62 -2.10
N LEU A 156 4.29 -9.28 -1.95
CA LEU A 156 3.21 -9.57 -2.91
C LEU A 156 3.19 -8.59 -4.09
N GLY A 157 3.81 -7.41 -3.94
CA GLY A 157 3.74 -6.34 -4.93
C GLY A 157 2.38 -5.61 -4.93
N TRP A 158 2.31 -4.54 -5.72
CA TRP A 158 1.23 -3.55 -5.58
C TRP A 158 -0.17 -4.10 -5.91
N PHE A 159 -0.33 -4.74 -7.07
CA PHE A 159 -1.65 -5.18 -7.54
C PHE A 159 -2.26 -6.27 -6.66
N GLU A 160 -1.45 -7.20 -6.17
CA GLU A 160 -1.92 -8.26 -5.27
C GLU A 160 -2.37 -7.70 -3.92
N ASN A 161 -1.69 -6.67 -3.40
CA ASN A 161 -2.13 -5.97 -2.19
C ASN A 161 -3.49 -5.27 -2.39
N LEU A 162 -3.70 -4.61 -3.52
CA LEU A 162 -5.00 -3.99 -3.83
C LEU A 162 -6.11 -5.03 -3.91
N GLU A 163 -5.84 -6.17 -4.55
CA GLU A 163 -6.80 -7.27 -4.63
C GLU A 163 -7.11 -7.86 -3.25
N ARG A 164 -6.09 -8.05 -2.41
CA ARG A 164 -6.26 -8.50 -1.02
C ARG A 164 -7.13 -7.53 -0.21
N GLN A 165 -6.88 -6.23 -0.31
CA GLN A 165 -7.67 -5.20 0.36
C GLN A 165 -9.12 -5.15 -0.15
N ARG A 166 -9.31 -5.21 -1.47
CA ARG A 166 -10.63 -5.25 -2.12
C ARG A 166 -11.45 -6.44 -1.63
N ASN A 167 -10.84 -7.63 -1.57
CA ASN A 167 -11.48 -8.85 -1.11
C ASN A 167 -11.82 -8.80 0.38
N ALA A 168 -10.95 -8.20 1.21
CA ALA A 168 -11.25 -7.98 2.62
C ALA A 168 -12.49 -7.08 2.78
N VAL A 169 -12.54 -5.92 2.12
CA VAL A 169 -13.69 -4.99 2.21
C VAL A 169 -14.99 -5.66 1.78
N ALA A 170 -14.98 -6.44 0.69
CA ALA A 170 -16.16 -7.15 0.20
C ALA A 170 -16.75 -8.15 1.21
N ILE A 171 -15.92 -8.76 2.06
CA ILE A 171 -16.36 -9.68 3.11
C ILE A 171 -17.02 -8.94 4.29
N TYR A 172 -16.56 -7.72 4.62
CA TYR A 172 -17.00 -7.01 5.84
C TYR A 172 -18.21 -6.06 5.65
N THR A 173 -18.61 -5.70 4.42
CA THR A 173 -19.70 -4.73 4.18
C THR A 173 -21.11 -5.33 4.10
N VAL A 174 -21.57 -6.06 5.12
CA VAL A 174 -22.99 -6.46 5.26
C VAL A 174 -23.65 -5.65 6.37
N THR A 175 -24.34 -4.56 6.02
CA THR A 175 -25.10 -3.77 7.01
C THR A 175 -26.45 -4.45 7.27
N PRO A 176 -26.82 -4.76 8.54
CA PRO A 176 -28.14 -5.30 8.85
C PRO A 176 -29.24 -4.26 8.61
N PRO A 177 -30.47 -4.69 8.24
CA PRO A 177 -31.58 -3.78 7.96
C PRO A 177 -31.90 -2.93 9.19
N GLN A 178 -32.08 -1.62 9.01
CA GLN A 178 -32.51 -0.74 10.10
C GLN A 178 -33.98 -1.06 10.43
N HIS A 179 -34.23 -1.40 11.69
CA HIS A 179 -35.58 -1.56 12.21
C HIS A 179 -36.25 -0.19 12.25
N GLU A 180 -37.17 0.08 11.30
CA GLU A 180 -38.10 1.20 11.44
C GLU A 180 -38.99 0.92 12.65
N THR A 181 -38.85 1.76 13.68
CA THR A 181 -39.75 1.73 14.84
C THR A 181 -41.06 2.34 14.39
N MET A 182 -42.11 1.54 14.24
CA MET A 182 -43.45 2.03 13.94
C MET A 182 -43.91 2.93 15.10
N THR A 183 -43.84 4.24 14.90
CA THR A 183 -44.53 5.20 15.76
C THR A 183 -46.03 5.07 15.51
N ARG A 184 -46.74 4.74 16.58
CA ARG A 184 -48.19 4.48 16.65
C ARG A 184 -49.01 5.75 16.53
#